data_AF-A0A7C7X505-F1
#
_entry.id   AF-A0A7C7X505-F1
#
_cell.length_a   1.000
_cell.length_b   1.000
_cell.length_c   1.000
_cell.angle_alpha   90.00
_cell.angle_beta   90.00
_cell.angle_gamma   90.00
#
_symmetry.space_group_name_H-M   'P 1'
#
loop_
_entity.id
_entity.type
_entity.pdbx_description
1 polymer ?
#
loop_
_entity_poly.entity_id
_entity_poly.type
_entity_poly.pdbx_seq_one_letter_code
_entity_poly.pdbx_strand_id
1 'polypeptide(L)'
;MQNQANLKCIIPKCGKEYPISSTKIKCECGNLLDVIYKYNLSTNLKEIFYERRNPQGSIFNESGVWRFRELLNFCEIDVEDLE
;
A
#
# COMPACT_ATOMS: atom_id res chain seq x y z
N MET A 1 11.32 -4.61 -4.61
CA MET A 1 11.01 -3.64 -3.53
C MET A 1 9.90 -4.17 -2.61
N GLN A 2 9.96 -5.44 -2.21
CA GLN A 2 8.89 -6.07 -1.44
C GLN A 2 9.10 -5.85 0.07
N ASN A 3 8.00 -5.73 0.82
CA ASN A 3 7.93 -5.71 2.30
C ASN A 3 8.36 -4.44 3.04
N GLN A 4 7.94 -3.26 2.55
CA GLN A 4 8.14 -2.02 3.28
C GLN A 4 6.94 -1.57 4.14
N ALA A 5 5.92 -2.41 4.30
CA ALA A 5 4.77 -2.18 5.17
C ALA A 5 4.57 -3.33 6.18
N ASN A 6 3.89 -3.06 7.29
CA ASN A 6 3.43 -4.05 8.27
C ASN A 6 2.00 -3.72 8.72
N LEU A 7 1.35 -4.69 9.36
CA LEU A 7 0.11 -4.42 10.08
C LEU A 7 0.45 -4.01 11.51
N LYS A 8 -0.14 -2.95 12.03
CA LYS A 8 0.08 -2.45 13.39
C LYS A 8 -1.23 -2.16 14.09
N CYS A 9 -1.29 -2.49 15.38
CA CYS A 9 -2.44 -2.13 16.19
C CYS A 9 -2.61 -0.61 16.27
N ILE A 10 -3.84 -0.15 16.00
CA ILE A 10 -4.20 1.28 16.02
C ILE A 10 -4.07 1.91 17.41
N ILE A 11 -4.04 1.10 18.48
CA ILE A 11 -3.89 1.58 19.85
C ILE A 11 -2.40 1.76 20.15
N PRO A 12 -1.91 3.00 20.38
CA PRO A 12 -0.47 3.26 20.54
C PRO A 12 0.15 2.54 21.74
N LYS A 13 -0.61 2.37 22.83
CA LYS A 13 -0.16 1.61 24.01
C LYS A 13 0.07 0.12 23.72
N CYS A 14 -0.63 -0.44 22.74
CA CYS A 14 -0.45 -1.83 22.34
C CYS A 14 0.62 -1.93 21.25
N GLY A 15 0.46 -1.23 20.14
CA GLY A 15 1.46 -1.10 19.08
C GLY A 15 1.98 -2.39 18.45
N LYS A 16 1.40 -3.56 18.75
CA LYS A 16 1.83 -4.86 18.22
C LYS A 16 1.81 -4.86 16.70
N GLU A 17 2.84 -5.47 16.12
CA GLU A 17 3.05 -5.54 14.68
C GLU A 17 2.90 -6.98 14.18
N TYR A 18 2.42 -7.12 12.95
CA TYR A 18 2.21 -8.39 12.27
C TYR A 18 2.71 -8.27 10.82
N PRO A 19 3.09 -9.39 10.17
CA PRO A 19 3.47 -9.40 8.77
C PRO A 19 2.37 -8.81 7.88
N ILE A 20 2.74 -8.08 6.81
CA ILE A 20 1.75 -7.50 5.88
C ILE A 20 0.93 -8.55 5.13
N SER A 21 1.49 -9.75 4.95
CA SER A 21 0.82 -10.91 4.37
C SER A 21 -0.18 -11.59 5.32
N SER A 22 -0.29 -11.15 6.57
CA SER A 22 -1.24 -11.69 7.53
C SER A 22 -2.68 -11.31 7.15
N THR A 23 -3.59 -12.28 7.17
CA THR A 23 -5.03 -12.07 6.98
C THR A 23 -5.75 -11.59 8.24
N LYS A 24 -5.03 -11.42 9.37
CA LYS A 24 -5.60 -10.89 10.62
C LYS A 24 -6.06 -9.44 10.44
N ILE A 25 -7.31 -9.17 10.83
CA ILE A 25 -7.89 -7.82 10.88
C ILE A 25 -7.88 -7.28 12.32
N LYS A 26 -7.85 -8.16 13.32
CA LYS A 26 -7.85 -7.81 14.75
C LYS A 26 -6.53 -8.19 15.41
N CYS A 27 -6.03 -7.27 16.25
CA CYS A 27 -4.94 -7.49 17.18
C CYS A 27 -5.38 -8.43 18.31
N GLU A 28 -4.42 -9.07 18.95
CA GLU A 28 -4.63 -9.85 20.18
C GLU A 28 -5.28 -9.06 21.32
N CYS A 29 -5.13 -7.73 21.35
CA CYS A 29 -5.81 -6.87 22.32
C CYS A 29 -7.28 -6.54 21.94
N GLY A 30 -7.81 -7.15 20.88
CA GLY A 30 -9.19 -6.98 20.40
C GLY A 30 -9.45 -5.79 19.46
N ASN A 31 -8.49 -4.88 19.33
CA ASN A 31 -8.59 -3.70 18.46
C ASN A 31 -8.17 -3.99 17.01
N LEU A 32 -8.48 -3.08 16.09
CA LEU A 32 -8.14 -3.23 14.68
C LEU A 32 -6.64 -3.08 14.42
N LEU A 33 -6.21 -3.70 13.33
CA LEU A 33 -4.90 -3.51 12.72
C LEU A 33 -5.03 -2.56 11.53
N ASP A 34 -4.01 -1.74 11.32
CA ASP A 34 -3.90 -0.85 10.17
C ASP A 34 -2.54 -1.05 9.48
N VAL A 35 -2.43 -0.66 8.22
CA VAL A 35 -1.21 -0.77 7.42
C VAL A 35 -0.30 0.43 7.73
N ILE A 36 0.93 0.16 8.15
CA ILE A 36 1.94 1.19 8.41
C ILE A 36 3.15 0.98 7.49
N TYR A 37 3.58 2.05 6.84
CA TYR A 37 4.78 2.07 6.00
C TYR A 37 6.01 2.34 6.88
N LYS A 38 7.09 1.60 6.64
CA LYS A 38 8.37 1.74 7.37
C LYS A 38 9.24 2.89 6.88
N TYR A 39 8.77 3.63 5.88
CA TYR A 39 9.50 4.68 5.18
C TYR A 39 8.56 5.83 4.87
N ASN A 40 9.13 7.00 4.67
CA ASN A 40 8.39 8.15 4.20
C ASN A 40 8.25 8.10 2.69
N LEU A 41 7.04 8.34 2.21
CA LEU A 41 6.74 8.47 0.79
C LEU A 41 7.28 9.80 0.26
N SER A 42 7.83 9.78 -0.94
CA SER A 42 8.30 10.99 -1.61
C SER A 42 7.13 11.91 -1.97
N THR A 43 7.30 13.21 -1.78
CA THR A 43 6.29 14.20 -2.19
C THR A 43 6.14 14.29 -3.71
N ASN A 44 7.17 13.90 -4.47
CA ASN A 44 7.16 13.84 -5.94
C ASN A 44 6.12 12.85 -6.49
N LEU A 45 5.68 11.86 -5.69
CA LEU A 45 4.61 10.94 -6.09
C LEU A 45 3.33 11.65 -6.56
N LYS A 46 3.06 12.87 -6.06
CA LYS A 46 1.92 13.68 -6.51
C LYS A 46 1.97 13.97 -8.01
N GLU A 47 3.15 14.26 -8.55
CA GLU A 47 3.36 14.53 -9.98
C GLU A 47 3.15 13.25 -10.80
N ILE A 48 3.75 12.15 -10.36
CA ILE A 48 3.59 10.83 -10.98
C ILE A 48 2.10 10.42 -11.03
N PHE A 49 1.36 10.59 -9.92
CA PHE A 49 -0.06 10.27 -9.86
C PHE A 49 -0.91 11.20 -10.76
N TYR A 50 -0.48 12.45 -10.91
CA TYR A 50 -1.16 13.42 -11.76
C TYR A 50 -1.01 13.08 -13.24
N GLU A 51 0.19 12.68 -13.66
CA GLU A 51 0.51 12.25 -15.03
C GLU A 51 -0.29 11.01 -15.44
N ARG A 52 -0.43 10.04 -14.55
CA ARG A 52 -1.20 8.79 -14.77
C ARG A 52 -2.70 9.00 -14.96
N ARG A 53 -3.23 10.21 -14.78
CA ARG A 53 -4.62 10.52 -15.17
C ARG A 53 -4.85 10.42 -16.68
N ASN A 54 -3.79 10.57 -17.48
CA ASN A 54 -3.80 10.09 -18.86
C ASN A 54 -3.30 8.64 -18.85
N PRO A 55 -4.17 7.64 -19.10
CA PRO A 55 -3.79 6.25 -18.92
C PRO A 55 -2.73 5.76 -19.90
N GLN A 56 -2.62 6.39 -21.07
CA GLN A 56 -1.67 6.02 -22.14
C GLN A 56 -1.73 4.52 -22.49
N GLY A 57 -2.93 3.93 -22.46
CA GLY A 57 -3.15 2.51 -22.78
C GLY A 57 -2.88 1.53 -21.63
N SER A 58 -2.51 2.01 -20.44
CA SER A 58 -2.32 1.15 -19.26
C SER A 58 -3.62 1.00 -18.45
N ILE A 59 -4.12 -0.24 -18.33
CA ILE A 59 -5.27 -0.56 -17.48
C ILE A 59 -5.04 -0.22 -16.00
N PHE A 60 -3.78 -0.25 -15.55
CA PHE A 60 -3.42 0.10 -14.18
C PHE A 60 -3.53 1.61 -13.94
N ASN A 61 -3.25 2.43 -14.95
CA ASN A 61 -3.46 3.87 -14.87
C ASN A 61 -4.95 4.25 -14.95
N GLU A 62 -5.77 3.46 -15.66
CA GLU A 62 -7.23 3.63 -15.70
C GLU A 62 -7.87 3.34 -14.33
N SER A 63 -7.33 2.36 -13.59
CA SER A 63 -7.82 2.02 -12.27
C SER A 63 -7.57 3.16 -11.26
N GLY A 64 -8.65 3.60 -10.62
CA GLY A 64 -8.58 4.56 -9.52
C GLY A 64 -7.81 4.06 -8.29
N VAL A 65 -7.53 2.75 -8.21
CA VAL A 65 -6.71 2.14 -7.16
C VAL A 65 -5.26 1.99 -7.65
N TRP A 66 -5.05 1.32 -8.79
CA TRP A 66 -3.70 0.95 -9.24
C TRP A 66 -2.86 2.10 -9.78
N ARG A 67 -3.47 3.23 -10.17
CA ARG A 67 -2.71 4.44 -10.53
C ARG A 67 -1.85 4.99 -9.37
N PHE A 68 -2.12 4.53 -8.14
CA PHE A 68 -1.39 4.84 -6.91
C PHE A 68 -0.57 3.65 -6.37
N ARG A 69 -0.15 2.71 -7.24
CA ARG A 69 0.53 1.44 -6.91
C ARG A 69 1.73 1.53 -5.96
N GLU A 70 2.40 2.66 -5.87
CA GLU A 70 3.48 2.92 -4.92
C GLU A 70 3.01 2.88 -3.46
N LEU A 71 1.73 3.19 -3.21
CA LEU A 71 1.08 3.05 -1.91
C LEU A 71 0.65 1.61 -1.65
N LEU A 72 0.62 0.75 -2.66
CA LEU A 72 0.12 -0.64 -2.57
C LEU A 72 1.23 -1.65 -2.89
N ASN A 73 2.48 -1.26 -2.68
CA ASN A 73 3.68 -2.03 -3.07
C ASN A 73 3.90 -3.34 -2.28
N PHE A 74 2.93 -3.74 -1.46
CA PHE A 74 2.89 -4.98 -0.71
C PHE A 74 1.87 -5.99 -1.26
N CYS A 75 1.13 -5.64 -2.32
CA CYS A 75 0.11 -6.51 -2.91
C CYS A 75 0.65 -7.54 -3.92
N GLU A 76 1.97 -7.58 -4.17
CA GLU A 76 2.64 -8.54 -5.06
C GLU A 76 2.04 -8.68 -6.48
N ILE A 77 1.48 -7.59 -7.01
CA ILE A 77 0.92 -7.56 -8.38
C ILE A 77 1.94 -6.97 -9.34
N ASP A 78 2.12 -7.63 -10.48
CA ASP A 78 2.82 -7.05 -11.61
C ASP A 78 1.90 -6.02 -12.29
N VAL A 79 2.38 -4.77 -12.29
CA VAL A 79 1.68 -3.56 -12.72
C VAL A 79 2.42 -2.90 -13.89
N GLU A 80 3.49 -3.53 -14.36
CA GLU A 80 4.30 -3.10 -15.51
C GLU A 80 4.06 -4.00 -16.72
N ASP A 81 3.44 -5.17 -16.49
CA ASP A 81 2.99 -6.05 -17.54
C ASP A 81 1.73 -5.49 -18.23
N LEU A 82 1.89 -5.00 -19.46
CA LEU A 82 0.85 -4.36 -20.26
C LEU A 82 0.29 -5.30 -21.35
N GLU A 83 0.59 -6.60 -21.27
CA GLU A 83 0.09 -7.62 -22.20
C GLU A 83 -1.43 -7.87 -22.10
#